data_AF-A0A6I5X948-F1
#
_entry.id   AF-A0A6I5X948-F1
#
_cell.length_a   1.000
_cell.length_b   1.000
_cell.length_c   1.000
_cell.angle_alpha   90.00
_cell.angle_beta   90.00
_cell.angle_gamma   90.00
#
_symmetry.space_group_name_H-M   'P 1'
#
loop_
_entity.id
_entity.type
_entity.pdbx_description
1 polymer ?
#
loop_
_entity_poly.entity_id
_entity_poly.type
_entity_poly.pdbx_seq_one_letter_code
_entity_poly.pdbx_strand_id
1 'polypeptide(L)'
;MSARLRHHEGQRPVGSGDLAALRADIAQALRHVAVVRYDAFGDMGGRLSFSAALVDDRGDGLVFSSIHARGESRTYAKGVVGGRSDATLTPEEQQALASARTGQENA
;
A
#
# COMPACT_ATOMS: atom_id res chain seq x y z
N MET A 1 -26.46 -39.69 -22.66
CA MET A 1 -26.70 -38.33 -22.14
C MET A 1 -26.28 -38.21 -20.66
N SER A 2 -25.09 -38.70 -20.28
CA SER A 2 -24.65 -38.79 -18.86
C SER A 2 -23.20 -38.35 -18.62
N ALA A 3 -22.60 -37.67 -19.60
CA ALA A 3 -21.23 -37.15 -19.52
C ALA A 3 -21.16 -35.65 -19.18
N ARG A 4 -22.24 -34.88 -19.40
CA ARG A 4 -22.30 -33.44 -19.07
C ARG A 4 -22.53 -33.13 -17.59
N LEU A 5 -23.08 -34.07 -16.81
CA LEU A 5 -23.33 -33.84 -15.37
C LEU A 5 -22.06 -33.99 -14.52
N ARG A 6 -21.13 -34.87 -14.91
CA ARG A 6 -19.89 -35.14 -14.15
C ARG A 6 -18.84 -34.03 -14.26
N HIS A 7 -18.95 -33.15 -15.26
CA HIS A 7 -18.05 -32.00 -15.38
C HIS A 7 -18.41 -30.88 -14.40
N HIS A 8 -19.66 -30.81 -13.93
CA HIS A 8 -20.09 -29.77 -12.98
C HIS A 8 -19.76 -30.09 -11.51
N GLU A 9 -19.47 -31.35 -11.16
CA GLU A 9 -19.12 -31.73 -9.77
C GLU A 9 -17.70 -31.30 -9.34
N GLY A 10 -16.84 -30.93 -10.28
CA GLY A 10 -15.49 -30.41 -10.00
C GLY A 10 -15.46 -28.91 -9.65
N GLN A 11 -16.54 -28.18 -9.93
CA GLN A 11 -16.69 -26.77 -9.58
C GLN A 11 -17.69 -26.66 -8.43
N ARG A 12 -17.30 -27.15 -7.25
CA ARG A 12 -18.01 -26.78 -6.03
C ARG A 12 -17.97 -25.24 -5.95
N PRO A 13 -19.12 -24.55 -5.83
CA PRO A 13 -19.10 -23.13 -5.55
C PRO A 13 -18.25 -22.91 -4.30
N VAL A 14 -17.34 -21.93 -4.37
CA VAL A 14 -16.49 -21.50 -3.27
C VAL A 14 -17.38 -21.38 -2.03
N GLY A 15 -17.07 -22.15 -0.98
CA GLY A 15 -17.91 -22.18 0.21
C GLY A 15 -17.96 -20.79 0.85
N SER A 16 -18.99 -20.50 1.64
CA SER A 16 -19.05 -19.24 2.40
C SER A 16 -17.82 -19.04 3.30
N GLY A 17 -17.24 -20.13 3.82
CA GLY A 17 -15.98 -20.12 4.56
C GLY A 17 -14.77 -19.75 3.69
N ASP A 18 -14.69 -20.28 2.47
CA ASP A 18 -13.61 -19.97 1.52
C ASP A 18 -13.67 -18.49 1.08
N LEU A 19 -14.89 -17.97 0.84
CA LEU A 19 -15.08 -16.54 0.53
C LEU A 19 -14.71 -15.65 1.71
N ALA A 20 -15.03 -16.06 2.95
CA ALA A 20 -14.67 -15.31 4.13
C ALA A 20 -13.15 -15.27 4.35
N ALA A 21 -12.47 -16.40 4.17
CA ALA A 21 -11.01 -16.48 4.24
C ALA A 21 -10.35 -15.59 3.18
N LEU A 22 -10.79 -15.68 1.93
CA LEU A 22 -10.26 -14.85 0.84
C LEU A 22 -10.45 -13.35 1.11
N ARG A 23 -11.60 -12.95 1.65
CA ARG A 23 -11.85 -11.55 2.02
C ARG A 23 -10.91 -11.09 3.14
N ALA A 24 -10.64 -11.95 4.13
CA ALA A 24 -9.71 -11.65 5.20
C ALA A 24 -8.27 -11.47 4.68
N ASP A 25 -7.83 -12.36 3.78
CA ASP A 25 -6.51 -12.29 3.16
C ASP A 25 -6.35 -11.02 2.32
N ILE A 26 -7.37 -10.67 1.52
CA ILE A 26 -7.38 -9.43 0.73
C ILE A 26 -7.30 -8.21 1.66
N ALA A 27 -8.03 -8.21 2.78
CA ALA A 27 -8.06 -7.10 3.71
C ALA A 27 -6.68 -6.76 4.32
N GLN A 28 -5.79 -7.76 4.43
CA GLN A 28 -4.43 -7.61 4.95
C GLN A 28 -3.38 -7.32 3.85
N ALA A 29 -3.79 -7.34 2.57
CA ALA A 29 -2.88 -7.03 1.48
C ALA A 29 -2.57 -5.53 1.43
N LEU A 30 -1.29 -5.18 1.37
CA LEU A 30 -0.81 -3.82 1.13
C LEU A 30 -1.19 -3.39 -0.29
N ARG A 31 -2.33 -2.72 -0.42
CA ARG A 31 -2.92 -2.41 -1.74
C ARG A 31 -3.23 -0.94 -1.94
N HIS A 32 -3.16 -0.15 -0.88
CA HIS A 32 -3.28 1.30 -0.95
C HIS A 32 -1.90 1.89 -1.09
N VAL A 33 -1.64 2.48 -2.25
CA VAL A 33 -0.31 2.96 -2.62
C VAL A 33 -0.38 4.40 -3.08
N ALA A 34 0.51 5.23 -2.56
CA ALA A 34 0.72 6.58 -3.07
C ALA A 34 2.19 6.97 -2.99
N VAL A 35 2.61 7.84 -3.92
CA VAL A 35 3.98 8.35 -4.01
C VAL A 35 3.94 9.87 -4.16
N VAL A 36 4.70 10.55 -3.31
CA VAL A 36 4.92 12.00 -3.36
C VAL A 36 6.36 12.24 -3.77
N ARG A 37 6.58 12.91 -4.90
CA ARG A 37 7.91 13.33 -5.36
C ARG A 37 8.20 14.76 -4.91
N TYR A 38 9.44 15.09 -4.61
CA TYR A 38 9.81 16.43 -4.17
C TYR A 38 11.29 16.72 -4.44
N ASP A 39 11.64 17.98 -4.30
CA ASP A 39 13.03 18.41 -4.22
C ASP A 39 13.35 18.66 -2.73
N ALA A 40 14.24 17.84 -2.17
CA ALA A 40 14.60 17.91 -0.76
C ALA A 40 15.60 19.04 -0.45
N PHE A 41 16.27 19.57 -1.48
CA PHE A 41 17.35 20.54 -1.31
C PHE A 41 17.19 21.81 -2.14
N GLY A 42 16.27 21.87 -3.10
CA GLY A 42 16.02 23.06 -3.95
C GLY A 42 17.06 23.29 -5.05
N ASP A 43 18.15 22.52 -5.02
CA ASP A 43 19.38 22.77 -5.80
C ASP A 43 19.65 21.68 -6.85
N MET A 44 18.70 20.75 -6.99
CA MET A 44 18.83 19.51 -7.74
C MET A 44 17.79 19.53 -8.86
N GLY A 45 18.26 19.71 -10.10
CA GLY A 45 17.40 19.66 -11.27
C GLY A 45 16.71 18.31 -11.39
N GLY A 46 15.47 18.23 -10.90
CA GLY A 46 14.65 17.02 -10.90
C GLY A 46 14.11 16.70 -9.50
N ARG A 47 12.78 16.48 -9.38
CA ARG A 47 12.14 15.95 -8.16
C ARG A 47 12.51 14.47 -7.98
N LEU A 48 13.77 14.24 -7.63
CA LEU A 48 14.39 12.93 -7.52
C LEU A 48 14.18 12.30 -6.14
N SER A 49 13.90 13.11 -5.12
CA SER A 49 13.47 12.61 -3.81
C SER A 49 12.00 12.19 -3.84
N PHE A 50 11.64 11.20 -3.03
CA PHE A 50 10.26 10.74 -2.92
C PHE A 50 9.94 10.16 -1.54
N SER A 51 8.65 10.15 -1.22
CA SER A 51 8.04 9.42 -0.11
C SER A 51 6.93 8.54 -0.66
N ALA A 52 6.87 7.30 -0.21
CA ALA A 52 5.88 6.31 -0.64
C ALA A 52 5.21 5.69 0.58
N ALA A 53 3.90 5.51 0.51
CA ALA A 53 3.11 4.81 1.53
C ALA A 53 2.47 3.58 0.90
N LEU A 54 2.58 2.44 1.57
CA LEU A 54 1.91 1.19 1.23
C LEU A 54 1.20 0.69 2.48
N VAL A 55 -0.13 0.66 2.44
CA VAL A 55 -0.95 0.23 3.57
C VAL A 55 -2.09 -0.71 3.13
N ASP A 56 -2.58 -1.50 4.07
CA ASP A 56 -3.78 -2.33 3.94
C ASP A 56 -5.05 -1.55 4.32
N ASP A 57 -6.21 -2.21 4.37
CA ASP A 57 -7.49 -1.55 4.70
C ASP A 57 -7.58 -1.04 6.13
N ARG A 58 -6.73 -1.55 7.03
CA ARG A 58 -6.69 -1.12 8.42
C ARG A 58 -5.77 0.08 8.57
N GLY A 59 -5.05 0.46 7.51
CA GLY A 59 -4.00 1.46 7.55
C GLY A 59 -2.71 0.92 8.16
N ASP A 60 -2.55 -0.40 8.24
CA ASP A 60 -1.32 -1.05 8.68
C ASP A 60 -0.38 -1.19 7.47
N GLY A 61 0.91 -0.96 7.68
CA GLY A 61 1.90 -1.06 6.60
C GLY A 61 3.16 -0.25 6.89
N LEU A 62 3.64 0.46 5.87
CA LEU A 62 4.86 1.26 5.97
C LEU A 62 4.81 2.52 5.11
N VAL A 63 5.60 3.49 5.54
CA VAL A 63 6.01 4.64 4.74
C VAL A 63 7.51 4.57 4.59
N PHE A 64 8.03 4.79 3.39
CA PHE A 64 9.46 4.94 3.17
C PHE A 64 9.76 6.11 2.25
N SER A 65 10.89 6.74 2.49
CA SER A 65 11.35 7.91 1.75
C SER A 65 12.75 7.68 1.24
N SER A 66 13.06 8.21 0.06
CA SER A 66 14.41 8.31 -0.45
C SER A 66 14.73 9.77 -0.71
N ILE A 67 15.75 10.26 -0.02
CA ILE A 67 16.26 11.62 -0.16
C ILE A 67 17.50 11.54 -1.04
N HIS A 68 17.38 12.09 -2.24
CA HIS A 68 18.45 12.11 -3.23
C HIS A 68 19.29 13.38 -3.04
N ALA A 69 20.61 13.21 -2.88
CA ALA A 69 21.62 14.26 -2.86
C ALA A 69 22.64 14.03 -4.00
N ARG A 70 23.47 15.03 -4.33
CA ARG A 70 24.39 14.98 -5.49
C ARG A 70 25.33 13.78 -5.50
N GLY A 71 25.77 13.32 -4.32
CA GLY A 71 26.75 12.24 -4.18
C GLY A 71 26.22 10.96 -3.53
N GLU A 72 25.04 11.00 -2.92
CA GLU A 72 24.46 9.86 -2.23
C GLU A 72 22.94 9.97 -2.13
N SER A 73 22.29 8.86 -1.80
CA SER A 73 20.87 8.86 -1.44
C SER A 73 20.69 8.12 -0.13
N ARG A 74 19.82 8.66 0.73
CA ARG A 74 19.47 8.03 1.99
C ARG A 74 18.03 7.58 1.93
N THR A 75 17.79 6.36 2.37
CA THR A 75 16.45 5.78 2.42
C THR A 75 16.07 5.51 3.86
N TYR A 76 14.86 5.92 4.22
CA TYR A 76 14.27 5.70 5.54
C TYR A 76 12.98 4.90 5.39
N ALA A 77 12.70 4.04 6.35
CA ALA A 77 11.45 3.30 6.42
C ALA A 77 10.88 3.40 7.83
N LYS A 78 9.57 3.61 7.93
CA LYS A 78 8.82 3.78 9.16
C LYS A 78 7.58 2.91 9.10
N GLY A 79 7.39 2.08 10.14
CA GLY A 79 6.18 1.27 10.27
C GLY A 79 4.96 2.16 10.53
N VAL A 80 3.82 1.71 10.04
CA VAL A 80 2.52 2.35 10.26
C VAL A 80 1.56 1.31 10.82
N VAL A 81 0.86 1.67 11.90
CA VAL A 81 -0.20 0.88 12.53
C VAL A 81 -1.43 1.76 12.67
N GLY A 82 -2.57 1.32 12.12
CA GLY A 82 -3.82 2.07 12.17
C GLY A 82 -3.72 3.48 11.58
N GLY A 83 -2.88 3.66 10.55
CA GLY A 83 -2.62 4.96 9.92
C GLY A 83 -1.75 5.92 10.74
N ARG A 84 -1.03 5.45 11.77
CA ARG A 84 -0.09 6.24 12.56
C ARG A 84 1.28 5.58 12.62
N SER A 85 2.34 6.37 12.72
CA SER A 85 3.69 5.87 12.95
C SER A 85 4.18 6.31 14.32
N ASP A 86 4.92 5.44 15.01
CA ASP A 86 5.61 5.77 16.27
C ASP A 86 6.77 6.76 16.03
N ALA A 87 7.32 6.76 14.81
CA ALA A 87 8.31 7.74 14.39
C ALA A 87 7.62 8.96 13.75
N THR A 88 8.13 10.16 14.01
CA THR A 88 7.63 11.37 13.38
C THR A 88 7.80 11.29 11.87
N LEU A 89 6.69 11.42 11.14
CA LEU A 89 6.67 11.47 9.68
C LEU A 89 7.00 12.90 9.18
N THR A 90 7.77 13.02 8.10
CA THR A 90 7.95 14.31 7.41
C THR A 90 6.64 14.75 6.75
N PRO A 91 6.50 16.02 6.32
CA PRO A 91 5.31 16.48 5.59
C PRO A 91 5.00 15.64 4.35
N GLU A 92 6.02 15.25 3.58
CA GLU A 92 5.87 14.47 2.36
C GLU A 92 5.48 13.01 2.66
N GLU A 93 6.01 12.43 3.75
CA GLU A 93 5.63 11.11 4.24
C GLU A 93 4.18 11.10 4.75
N GLN A 94 3.76 12.14 5.47
CA GLN A 94 2.36 12.31 5.91
C GLN A 94 1.43 12.46 4.71
N GLN A 95 1.82 13.24 3.70
CA GLN A 95 1.04 13.42 2.48
C GLN A 95 0.92 12.10 1.71
N ALA A 96 1.99 11.31 1.61
CA ALA A 96 1.93 9.99 0.97
C ALA A 96 0.97 9.05 1.72
N LEU A 97 1.07 9.00 3.06
CA LEU A 97 0.17 8.18 3.89
C LEU A 97 -1.29 8.61 3.76
N ALA A 98 -1.55 9.91 3.80
CA ALA A 98 -2.90 10.45 3.61
C ALA A 98 -3.44 10.08 2.22
N SER A 99 -2.63 10.27 1.17
CA SER A 99 -3.03 9.99 -0.22
C SER A 99 -3.36 8.52 -0.45
N ALA A 100 -2.53 7.61 0.10
CA ALA A 100 -2.79 6.18 0.02
C ALA A 100 -4.13 5.83 0.69
N ARG A 101 -4.43 6.42 1.85
CA ARG A 101 -5.66 6.19 2.60
C ARG A 101 -6.89 6.85 1.98
N THR A 102 -6.78 8.02 1.35
CA THR A 102 -7.91 8.67 0.65
C THR A 102 -8.37 7.90 -0.60
N GLY A 103 -7.55 6.99 -1.13
CA GLY A 103 -8.02 5.97 -2.08
C GLY A 103 -9.17 5.10 -1.53
N GLN A 104 -9.34 5.06 -0.20
CA GLN A 104 -10.42 4.36 0.50
C GLN A 104 -11.69 5.20 0.72
N GLU A 105 -11.59 6.54 0.72
CA GLU A 105 -12.74 7.41 1.01
C GLU A 105 -13.66 7.61 -0.20
N ASN A 106 -13.18 7.27 -1.40
CA ASN A 106 -13.93 7.37 -2.66
C ASN A 106 -14.42 6.02 -3.21
N ALA A 107 -14.38 4.95 -2.40
CA ALA A 107 -14.74 3.58 -2.79
C ALA A 107 -15.92 3.03 -1.98
#